data_AF-A0A954WK74-F1
#
_entry.id   AF-A0A954WK74-F1
#
_cell.length_a   1.000
_cell.length_b   1.000
_cell.length_c   1.000
_cell.angle_alpha   90.00
_cell.angle_beta   90.00
_cell.angle_gamma   90.00
#
_symmetry.space_group_name_H-M   'P 1'
#
loop_
_entity.id
_entity.type
_entity.pdbx_description
1 polymer ?
#
loop_
_entity_poly.entity_id
_entity_poly.type
_entity_poly.pdbx_seq_one_letter_code
_entity_poly.pdbx_strand_id
1 'polypeptide(L)' 'SDGQQLVIATGEGCLRIERIQPAGKRVMEVAEFLRGKSVPVGTCFE' A
#
# COMPACT_ATOMS: atom_id res chain seq x y z
N SER A 1 -11.65 -10.79 3.25
CA SER A 1 -10.88 -10.02 4.26
C SER A 1 -10.01 -9.03 3.51
N ASP A 2 -10.27 -7.74 3.73
CA ASP A 2 -9.87 -6.64 2.85
C ASP A 2 -8.39 -6.20 3.01
N GLY A 3 -7.63 -6.88 3.86
CA GLY A 3 -6.22 -6.57 4.18
C GLY A 3 -5.19 -6.91 3.10
N GLN A 4 -5.61 -7.04 1.84
CA GLN A 4 -4.72 -7.35 0.71
C GLN A 4 -4.50 -6.16 -0.23
N GLN A 5 -5.27 -5.09 -0.08
CA GLN A 5 -5.24 -3.93 -0.96
C GLN A 5 -4.72 -2.71 -0.20
N LEU A 6 -3.92 -1.89 -0.88
CA LEU A 6 -3.53 -0.57 -0.40
C LEU A 6 -4.14 0.47 -1.34
N VAL A 7 -5.12 1.21 -0.82
CA VAL A 7 -5.82 2.28 -1.56
C VAL A 7 -5.50 3.61 -0.89
N ILE A 8 -5.13 4.59 -1.70
CA ILE A 8 -4.71 5.91 -1.26
C ILE A 8 -5.72 6.92 -1.78
N ALA A 9 -6.27 7.73 -0.88
CA ALA A 9 -7.09 8.87 -1.25
C ALA A 9 -6.21 9.93 -1.96
N THR A 10 -6.71 10.46 -3.08
CA THR A 10 -6.07 11.54 -3.84
C THR A 10 -6.96 12.78 -3.82
N GLY A 11 -6.52 13.89 -4.44
CA GLY A 11 -7.34 15.11 -4.51
C GLY A 11 -8.70 14.90 -5.19
N GLU A 12 -8.75 13.99 -6.16
CA GLU A 12 -9.97 13.43 -6.75
C GLU A 12 -9.76 11.92 -6.94
N GLY A 13 -10.76 11.11 -6.61
CA GLY A 13 -10.69 9.65 -6.73
C GLY A 13 -9.74 8.97 -5.74
N CYS A 14 -9.21 7.82 -6.14
CA CYS A 14 -8.24 7.06 -5.35
C CYS A 14 -7.24 6.31 -6.24
N LEU A 15 -6.06 6.04 -5.67
CA LEU A 15 -5.03 5.22 -6.30
C LEU A 15 -4.91 3.89 -5.56
N ARG A 16 -5.11 2.77 -6.27
CA ARG A 16 -4.83 1.43 -5.76
C ARG A 16 -3.42 1.02 -6.15
N ILE A 17 -2.57 0.75 -5.16
CA ILE A 17 -1.21 0.28 -5.39
C ILE A 17 -1.26 -1.22 -5.67
N GLU A 18 -0.80 -1.64 -6.84
CA GLU A 18 -0.66 -3.06 -7.19
C GLU A 18 0.68 -3.63 -6.71
N ARG A 19 1.74 -2.88 -6.98
CA ARG A 19 3.13 -3.27 -6.74
C ARG A 19 3.90 -2.11 -6.10
N ILE A 20 4.82 -2.43 -5.21
CA ILE A 20 5.62 -1.46 -4.47
C ILE A 20 7.08 -1.92 -4.39
N GLN A 21 8.00 -0.96 -4.35
CA GLN A 21 9.41 -1.19 -4.08
C GLN A 21 9.78 -0.55 -2.74
N PRO A 22 9.93 -1.33 -1.66
CA PRO A 22 10.52 -0.82 -0.43
C PRO A 22 11.98 -0.42 -0.67
N ALA A 23 12.46 0.59 0.05
CA ALA A 23 13.86 1.05 -0.04
C ALA A 23 14.84 -0.13 0.16
N GLY A 24 15.79 -0.27 -0.77
CA GLY A 24 16.78 -1.35 -0.76
C GLY A 24 16.26 -2.75 -1.13
N LYS A 25 15.00 -2.89 -1.53
CA LYS A 25 14.40 -4.17 -1.95
C LYS A 25 14.00 -4.17 -3.43
N ARG A 26 13.64 -5.36 -3.94
CA ARG A 26 13.03 -5.52 -5.27
C ARG A 26 11.56 -5.10 -5.24
N VAL A 27 11.00 -4.78 -6.41
CA VAL A 27 9.54 -4.59 -6.59
C VAL A 27 8.81 -5.87 -6.19
N MET A 28 7.70 -5.75 -5.48
CA MET A 28 6.86 -6.87 -5.02
C MET A 28 5.37 -6.52 -5.06
N GLU A 29 4.51 -7.54 -5.00
CA GLU A 29 3.06 -7.38 -4.87
C GLU A 29 2.70 -6.68 -3.55
N VAL A 30 1.71 -5.78 -3.58
CA VAL A 30 1.33 -5.01 -2.38
C VAL A 30 0.85 -5.91 -1.24
N ALA A 31 0.20 -7.03 -1.56
CA ALA A 31 -0.26 -7.99 -0.56
C ALA A 31 0.91 -8.65 0.18
N GLU A 32 2.06 -8.84 -0.49
CA GLU A 32 3.28 -9.32 0.15
C GLU A 32 3.84 -8.27 1.11
N PHE A 33 3.90 -7.02 0.66
CA PHE A 33 4.32 -5.89 1.49
C PHE A 33 3.45 -5.76 2.76
N LEU A 34 2.12 -5.80 2.63
CA LEU A 34 1.18 -5.62 3.75
C LEU A 34 1.26 -6.74 4.81
N ARG A 35 1.66 -7.96 4.41
CA ARG A 35 1.91 -9.06 5.37
C ARG A 35 3.09 -8.77 6.29
N GLY A 36 4.14 -8.12 5.77
CA GLY A 36 5.33 -7.77 6.55
C GLY A 36 5.26 -6.40 7.23
N LYS A 37 4.45 -5.49 6.69
CA LYS A 37 4.26 -4.12 7.20
C LYS A 37 2.80 -3.72 7.07
N SER A 38 2.07 -3.80 8.18
CA SER A 38 0.69 -3.32 8.23
C SER A 38 0.65 -1.80 8.10
N VAL A 39 -0.25 -1.30 7.25
CA VAL A 39 -0.57 0.11 7.11
C VAL A 39 -2.03 0.27 7.53
N PRO A 40 -2.32 0.82 8.72
CA PRO A 40 -3.69 1.04 9.17
C PRO A 40 -4.45 1.97 8.22
N VAL A 41 -5.73 1.68 7.99
CA VAL A 41 -6.63 2.59 7.26
C VAL A 41 -6.64 3.96 7.96
N GLY A 42 -6.57 5.03 7.16
CA GLY A 42 -6.50 6.41 7.66
C GLY A 42 -5.08 6.89 7.96
N THR A 43 -4.05 6.08 7.71
CA THR A 43 -2.65 6.56 7.72
C THR A 43 -2.45 7.61 6.63
N CYS A 44 -1.88 8.75 6.98
CA CYS A 44 -1.56 9.84 6.05
C CYS A 44 -0.05 9.92 5.80
N PHE A 45 0.33 10.50 4.65
CA PHE A 45 1.71 10.92 4.41
C PHE A 45 2.00 12.20 5.20
N GLU A 46 3.23 12.32 5.72
CA GLU A 46 3.77 13.56 6.29
C GLU A 46 4.42 14.44 5.22
#